data_AF-A0A2A5BXW8-F1
#
_entry.id   AF-A0A2A5BXW8-F1
#
_cell.length_a   1.000
_cell.length_b   1.000
_cell.length_c   1.000
_cell.angle_alpha   90.00
_cell.angle_beta   90.00
_cell.angle_gamma   90.00
#
_symmetry.space_group_name_H-M   'P 1'
#
loop_
_entity.id
_entity.type
_entity.pdbx_description
1 polymer ?
#
loop_
_entity_poly.entity_id
_entity_poly.type
_entity_poly.pdbx_seq_one_letter_code
_entity_poly.pdbx_strand_id
1 'polypeptide(L)' 'MSKGHSLQDPFLNALRKERIPVSIFLVNGIKLQGQIESFDQYVVLLRNTV' A
#
# COMPACT_ATOMS: atom_id res chain seq x y z
N MET A 1 -1.11 -10.43 -22.42
CA MET A 1 -0.93 -10.35 -20.96
C MET A 1 -0.19 -9.07 -20.65
N SER A 2 -0.88 -8.08 -20.08
CA SER A 2 -0.36 -6.73 -19.85
C SER A 2 0.74 -6.75 -18.78
N LYS A 3 1.97 -6.42 -19.19
CA LYS A 3 3.18 -6.36 -18.34
C LYS A 3 3.14 -5.28 -17.24
N GLY A 4 2.07 -4.48 -17.14
CA GLY A 4 1.99 -3.31 -16.26
C GLY A 4 1.56 -3.59 -14.81
N HIS A 5 0.89 -4.71 -14.54
CA HIS A 5 0.38 -5.05 -13.20
C HIS A 5 1.33 -5.94 -12.39
N SER A 6 2.46 -6.37 -12.98
CA SER A 6 3.27 -7.45 -12.38
C SER A 6 4.04 -7.04 -11.13
N LEU A 7 4.26 -5.73 -10.88
CA LEU A 7 5.02 -5.28 -9.70
C LEU A 7 4.13 -4.83 -8.55
N GLN A 8 2.98 -4.22 -8.83
CA GLN A 8 2.13 -3.60 -7.80
C GLN A 8 1.62 -4.64 -6.80
N ASP A 9 0.96 -5.70 -7.27
CA ASP A 9 0.35 -6.69 -6.37
C ASP A 9 1.41 -7.42 -5.54
N PRO A 10 2.54 -7.91 -6.11
CA PRO A 10 3.58 -8.53 -5.29
C PRO A 10 4.20 -7.57 -4.27
N PHE A 11 4.41 -6.31 -4.64
CA PHE A 11 4.98 -5.28 -3.76
C PHE A 11 4.03 -4.96 -2.59
N LEU A 12 2.77 -4.62 -2.86
CA LEU A 12 1.79 -4.31 -1.83
C LEU A 12 1.50 -5.53 -0.93
N ASN A 13 1.51 -6.73 -1.50
CA ASN A 13 1.30 -7.96 -0.72
C ASN A 13 2.49 -8.29 0.19
N ALA A 14 3.72 -8.01 -0.21
CA ALA A 14 4.90 -8.15 0.66
C ALA A 14 4.79 -7.20 1.86
N LEU A 15 4.51 -5.91 1.61
CA LEU A 15 4.31 -4.90 2.66
C LEU A 15 3.21 -5.29 3.66
N ARG A 16 2.07 -5.79 3.16
CA ARG A 16 0.95 -6.27 3.97
C ARG A 16 1.31 -7.50 4.81
N LYS A 17 1.90 -8.53 4.19
CA LYS A 17 2.24 -9.80 4.86
C LYS A 17 3.25 -9.61 5.98
N GLU A 18 4.28 -8.80 5.72
CA GLU A 18 5.36 -8.53 6.67
C GLU A 18 5.02 -7.38 7.64
N ARG A 19 3.84 -6.77 7.52
CA ARG A 19 3.39 -5.62 8.33
C ARG A 19 4.42 -4.49 8.35
N ILE A 20 5.03 -4.22 7.19
CA ILE A 20 6.07 -3.20 7.06
C ILE A 20 5.42 -1.82 7.28
N PRO A 21 5.97 -0.97 8.17
CA PRO A 21 5.52 0.41 8.29
C PRO A 21 5.77 1.18 6.98
N VAL A 22 4.75 1.82 6.44
CA VAL A 22 4.79 2.58 5.18
C VAL A 22 4.55 4.06 5.41
N SER A 23 5.08 4.87 4.50
CA SER A 23 4.67 6.27 4.31
C SER A 23 4.04 6.41 2.93
N ILE A 24 2.76 6.80 2.87
CA ILE A 24 2.01 7.02 1.62
C ILE A 24 1.88 8.53 1.40
N PHE A 25 2.35 9.01 0.26
CA PHE A 25 2.22 10.40 -0.14
C PHE A 25 1.04 10.55 -1.08
N LEU A 26 0.07 11.37 -0.69
CA LEU A 26 -1.06 11.73 -1.53
C LEU A 26 -0.63 12.81 -2.54
N VAL A 27 -1.34 12.92 -3.66
CA VAL A 27 -1.04 13.88 -4.74
C VAL A 27 -1.05 15.34 -4.29
N ASN A 28 -1.77 15.65 -3.21
CA ASN A 28 -1.82 16.99 -2.59
C ASN A 28 -0.66 17.24 -1.59
N GLY A 29 0.26 16.29 -1.45
CA GLY A 29 1.42 16.40 -0.56
C GLY A 29 1.21 15.90 0.87
N ILE A 30 -0.01 15.51 1.26
CA ILE A 30 -0.25 14.93 2.59
C ILE A 30 0.47 13.58 2.70
N LYS A 31 1.20 13.39 3.81
CA LYS A 31 1.86 12.13 4.16
C LYS A 31 1.00 11.36 5.18
N LEU A 32 0.63 10.14 4.82
CA LEU A 32 0.01 9.16 5.72
C LEU A 32 1.05 8.15 6.18
N GLN A 33 0.95 7.69 7.43
CA GLN A 33 1.83 6.67 8.00
C GLN A 33 1.00 5.55 8.63
N GLY A 34 1.44 4.32 8.48
CA GLY A 34 0.75 3.15 9.02
C GLY A 34 1.24 1.84 8.43
N GLN A 35 0.41 0.80 8.48
CA GLN A 35 0.64 -0.49 7.85
C GLN A 35 -0.50 -0.81 6.89
N ILE A 36 -0.20 -1.47 5.77
CA ILE A 36 -1.23 -1.93 4.83
C ILE A 36 -1.96 -3.13 5.45
N GLU A 37 -3.27 -3.00 5.67
CA GLU A 37 -4.12 -4.07 6.18
C GLU A 37 -4.70 -4.92 5.03
N SER A 38 -5.20 -4.26 3.98
CA SER A 38 -5.70 -4.88 2.74
C SER A 38 -5.64 -3.90 1.56
N PHE A 39 -5.82 -4.40 0.34
CA PHE A 39 -5.90 -3.58 -0.88
C PHE A 39 -6.64 -4.33 -2.00
N ASP A 40 -7.15 -3.58 -2.96
CA ASP A 40 -7.63 -4.06 -4.26
C ASP A 40 -7.04 -3.23 -5.41
N GLN A 41 -7.63 -3.32 -6.60
CA GLN A 41 -7.16 -2.60 -7.79
C GLN A 41 -7.22 -1.07 -7.65
N TYR A 42 -8.09 -0.53 -6.78
CA TYR A 42 -8.38 0.89 -6.69
C TYR A 42 -8.03 1.51 -5.33
N VAL A 43 -8.09 0.74 -4.23
CA VAL A 43 -7.93 1.27 -2.88
C VAL A 43 -6.97 0.47 -2.01
N VAL A 44 -6.40 1.15 -1.02
CA VAL A 44 -5.54 0.57 0.03
C VAL A 44 -6.15 0.91 1.39
N LEU A 45 -6.39 -0.11 2.22
CA LEU A 45 -6.75 0.06 3.62
C LEU A 45 -5.48 0.22 4.44
N LEU A 46 -5.25 1.44 4.93
CA LEU A 46 -4.11 1.79 5.79
C LEU A 46 -4.57 1.80 7.24
N ARG A 47 -3.98 0.94 8.07
CA ARG A 47 -4.19 0.94 9.52
C ARG A 47 -3.13 1.77 10.21
N ASN A 48 -3.58 2.70 11.06
CA ASN A 48 -2.72 3.46 11.95
C ASN A 48 -3.00 3.03 13.40
N THR A 49 -1.94 2.71 14.15
CA THR A 49 -2.00 2.48 15.59
C THR A 49 -1.42 3.70 16.29
N VAL A 50 -2.18 4.80 16.25
CA VAL A 50 -2.09 5.80 17.33
C VAL A 50 -2.87 5.24 18.51
#